data_AF-A0A0B7A9W3-F1
#
_entry.id   AF-A0A0B7A9W3-F1
#
_cell.length_a   1.000
_cell.length_b   1.000
_cell.length_c   1.000
_cell.angle_alpha   90.00
_cell.angle_beta   90.00
_cell.angle_gamma   90.00
#
_symmetry.space_group_name_H-M   'P 1'
#
loop_
_entity.id
_entity.type
_entity.pdbx_description
1 polymer ?
#
loop_
_entity_poly.entity_id
_entity_poly.type
_entity_poly.pdbx_seq_one_letter_code
_entity_poly.pdbx_strand_id
1 'polypeptide(L)'
;MSVAARQRTKLYLAEHRIPQLFESLLSCLMMERPENPVSYIEKKMCEIRDIGLDNVNWETLIIHFHPYRDNTRRMYIRDGSIYDKEYSQLIGQLPEFEERKKERFEFLSHEKYEPEVFQLTEAHS
;
A
#
# COMPACT_ATOMS: atom_id res chain seq x y z
N MET A 1 -5.58 -21.27 -33.68
CA MET A 1 -4.65 -21.77 -32.64
C MET A 1 -5.21 -23.04 -32.04
N SER A 2 -4.42 -24.09 -31.87
CA SER A 2 -4.91 -25.32 -31.23
C SER A 2 -5.21 -25.08 -29.73
N VAL A 3 -6.11 -25.88 -29.15
CA VAL A 3 -6.46 -25.79 -27.73
C VAL A 3 -5.22 -25.94 -26.83
N ALA A 4 -4.28 -26.80 -27.23
CA ALA A 4 -3.01 -27.00 -26.53
C ALA A 4 -2.11 -25.75 -26.58
N ALA A 5 -2.07 -25.03 -27.71
CA ALA A 5 -1.32 -23.78 -27.83
C ALA A 5 -1.88 -22.70 -26.89
N ARG A 6 -3.21 -22.56 -26.84
CA ARG A 6 -3.88 -21.60 -25.93
C ARG A 6 -3.59 -21.90 -24.47
N GLN A 7 -3.55 -23.17 -24.07
CA GLN A 7 -3.26 -23.55 -22.70
C GLN A 7 -1.80 -23.25 -22.31
N ARG A 8 -0.85 -23.51 -23.20
CA ARG A 8 0.56 -23.13 -23.00
C ARG A 8 0.74 -21.62 -22.84
N THR A 9 0.05 -20.83 -23.65
CA THR A 9 0.07 -19.37 -23.52
C THR A 9 -0.47 -18.92 -22.16
N LYS A 10 -1.58 -19.50 -21.68
CA LYS A 10 -2.13 -19.16 -20.37
C LYS A 10 -1.17 -19.48 -19.22
N LEU A 11 -0.52 -20.64 -19.27
CA LEU A 11 0.45 -21.04 -18.26
C LEU A 11 1.65 -20.09 -18.24
N TYR A 12 2.19 -19.75 -19.41
CA TYR A 12 3.28 -18.77 -19.53
C TYR A 12 2.91 -17.41 -18.91
N LEU A 13 1.74 -16.88 -19.25
CA LEU A 13 1.28 -15.60 -18.69
C LEU A 13 1.12 -15.64 -17.17
N ALA A 14 0.63 -16.75 -16.62
CA ALA A 14 0.41 -16.92 -15.19
C ALA A 14 1.74 -17.12 -14.43
N GLU A 15 2.64 -17.96 -14.96
CA GLU A 15 3.96 -18.24 -14.40
C GLU A 15 4.79 -16.96 -14.26
N HIS A 16 4.79 -16.13 -15.30
CA HIS A 16 5.52 -14.85 -15.30
C HIS A 16 4.71 -13.68 -14.74
N ARG A 17 3.49 -13.92 -14.20
CA ARG A 17 2.60 -12.89 -13.63
C ARG A 17 2.42 -11.65 -14.51
N ILE A 18 2.44 -11.85 -15.83
CA ILE A 18 2.43 -10.77 -16.83
C ILE A 18 1.17 -9.90 -16.68
N PRO A 19 -0.06 -10.45 -16.57
CA PRO A 19 -1.26 -9.63 -16.41
C PRO A 19 -1.18 -8.71 -15.18
N GLN A 20 -0.78 -9.25 -14.03
CA GLN A 20 -0.71 -8.50 -12.77
C GLN A 20 0.33 -7.38 -12.83
N LEU A 21 1.47 -7.63 -13.49
CA LEU A 21 2.50 -6.62 -13.70
C LEU A 21 1.95 -5.41 -14.49
N PHE A 22 1.26 -5.69 -15.60
CA PHE A 22 0.70 -4.64 -16.45
C PHE A 22 -0.48 -3.92 -15.77
N GLU A 23 -1.31 -4.62 -14.99
CA GLU A 23 -2.37 -3.99 -14.18
C GLU A 23 -1.80 -2.99 -13.16
N SER A 24 -0.69 -3.35 -12.49
CA SER A 24 -0.02 -2.45 -11.54
C SER A 24 0.60 -1.24 -12.26
N LEU A 25 1.22 -1.46 -13.42
CA LEU A 25 1.77 -0.38 -14.24
C LEU A 25 0.68 0.59 -14.75
N LEU A 26 -0.45 0.05 -15.20
CA LEU A 26 -1.62 0.84 -15.60
C LEU A 26 -2.16 1.67 -14.43
N SER A 27 -2.21 1.08 -13.24
CA SER A 27 -2.63 1.78 -12.02
C SER A 27 -1.70 2.97 -11.73
N CYS A 28 -0.38 2.78 -11.85
CA CYS A 28 0.61 3.86 -11.70
C CYS A 28 0.42 4.99 -12.72
N LEU A 29 0.20 4.63 -13.99
CA LEU A 29 -0.09 5.60 -15.06
C LEU A 29 -1.35 6.42 -14.79
N MET A 30 -2.42 5.77 -14.31
CA MET A 30 -3.68 6.44 -13.98
C MET A 30 -3.55 7.42 -12.80
N MET A 31 -2.72 7.07 -11.83
CA MET A 31 -2.48 7.88 -10.63
C MET A 31 -1.55 9.06 -10.91
N GLU A 32 -0.40 8.82 -11.56
CA GLU A 32 0.61 9.86 -11.79
C GLU A 32 0.32 10.74 -12.99
N ARG A 33 -0.43 10.22 -13.98
CA ARG A 33 -0.79 10.92 -15.23
C ARG A 33 0.39 11.69 -15.85
N PRO A 34 1.52 11.01 -16.12
CA PRO A 34 2.71 11.66 -16.66
C PRO A 34 2.42 12.29 -18.03
N GLU A 35 3.05 13.43 -18.32
CA GLU A 35 2.93 14.12 -19.62
C GLU A 35 3.35 13.22 -20.79
N ASN A 36 4.34 12.36 -20.58
CA ASN A 36 4.77 11.35 -21.53
C ASN A 36 4.63 9.92 -20.95
N PRO A 37 3.52 9.22 -21.24
CA PRO A 37 3.26 7.87 -20.74
C PRO A 37 4.28 6.83 -21.20
N VAL A 38 4.83 6.97 -22.41
CA VAL A 38 5.76 5.99 -23.00
C VAL A 38 7.08 6.02 -22.25
N SER A 39 7.67 7.20 -22.07
CA SER A 39 8.92 7.35 -21.32
C SER A 39 8.77 6.93 -19.85
N TYR A 40 7.59 7.13 -19.25
CA TYR A 40 7.30 6.63 -17.91
C TYR A 40 7.32 5.10 -17.84
N ILE A 41 6.67 4.43 -18.79
CA ILE A 41 6.69 2.96 -18.88
C ILE A 41 8.12 2.44 -19.04
N GLU A 42 8.92 3.05 -19.92
CA GLU A 42 10.32 2.66 -20.13
C GLU A 42 11.13 2.74 -18.83
N LYS A 43 10.95 3.84 -18.08
CA LYS A 43 11.58 4.00 -16.77
C LYS A 43 11.15 2.91 -15.80
N LYS A 44 9.85 2.63 -15.68
CA LYS A 44 9.33 1.57 -14.79
C LYS A 44 9.83 0.18 -15.18
N MET A 45 9.94 -0.11 -16.47
CA MET A 45 10.53 -1.36 -16.95
C MET A 45 12.02 -1.47 -16.62
N CYS A 46 12.77 -0.36 -16.64
CA CYS A 46 14.15 -0.34 -16.17
C CYS A 46 14.24 -0.61 -14.66
N GLU A 47 13.39 0.03 -13.85
CA GLU A 47 13.31 -0.23 -12.40
C GLU A 47 13.00 -1.70 -12.10
N ILE A 48 12.04 -2.32 -12.82
CA ILE A 48 11.70 -3.74 -12.70
C ILE A 48 12.90 -4.65 -13.04
N ARG A 49 13.64 -4.31 -14.10
CA ARG A 49 14.84 -5.07 -14.51
C ARG A 49 15.91 -5.02 -13.42
N ASP A 50 16.11 -3.87 -12.79
CA ASP A 50 17.15 -3.68 -11.79
C ASP A 50 16.80 -4.40 -10.46
N ILE A 51 15.51 -4.51 -10.12
CA ILE A 51 15.01 -5.26 -8.95
C ILE A 51 15.03 -6.79 -9.19
N GLY A 52 14.86 -7.20 -10.45
CA GLY A 52 14.72 -8.60 -10.85
C GLY A 52 13.26 -9.07 -10.81
N LEU A 53 12.82 -9.77 -11.86
CA LEU A 53 11.41 -10.18 -12.04
C LEU A 53 10.86 -11.03 -10.90
N ASP A 54 11.71 -11.85 -10.26
CA ASP A 54 11.30 -12.72 -9.15
C ASP A 54 10.94 -11.94 -7.87
N ASN A 55 11.50 -10.73 -7.72
CA ASN A 55 11.28 -9.84 -6.58
C ASN A 55 10.17 -8.81 -6.84
N VAL A 56 9.67 -8.71 -8.07
CA VAL A 56 8.63 -7.75 -8.45
C VAL A 56 7.26 -8.35 -8.11
N ASN A 57 6.56 -7.70 -7.18
CA ASN A 57 5.17 -7.98 -6.86
C ASN A 57 4.27 -6.80 -7.28
N TRP A 58 2.96 -7.01 -7.19
CA TRP A 58 1.98 -5.99 -7.57
C TRP A 58 2.09 -4.70 -6.71
N GLU A 59 2.58 -4.82 -5.47
CA GLU A 59 2.81 -3.70 -4.54
C GLU A 59 4.07 -2.92 -4.87
N THR A 60 5.09 -3.53 -5.50
CA THR A 60 6.41 -2.92 -5.74
C THR A 60 6.31 -1.59 -6.46
N LEU A 61 5.39 -1.46 -7.43
CA LEU A 61 5.21 -0.23 -8.21
C LEU A 61 4.30 0.80 -7.55
N ILE A 62 3.50 0.42 -6.55
CA ILE A 62 2.52 1.30 -5.89
C ILE A 62 2.83 1.52 -4.41
N ILE A 63 3.96 1.01 -3.92
CA ILE A 63 4.35 1.05 -2.51
C ILE A 63 4.47 2.48 -1.99
N HIS A 64 4.94 3.41 -2.85
CA HIS A 64 5.03 4.83 -2.55
C HIS A 64 3.67 5.53 -2.47
N PHE A 65 2.60 4.91 -2.98
CA PHE A 65 1.24 5.39 -2.79
C PHE A 65 0.55 4.80 -1.57
N HIS A 66 1.09 3.73 -0.99
CA HIS A 66 0.44 3.11 0.14
C HIS A 66 0.55 4.02 1.38
N PRO A 67 -0.58 4.38 2.01
CA PRO A 67 -0.63 5.40 3.07
C PRO A 67 0.22 5.06 4.30
N TYR A 68 0.70 3.83 4.44
CA TYR A 68 1.59 3.44 5.53
C TYR A 68 2.85 2.67 5.12
N ARG A 69 2.99 2.38 3.82
CA ARG A 69 4.17 1.65 3.30
C ARG A 69 5.05 2.55 2.44
N ASP A 70 4.60 3.76 2.13
CA ASP A 70 5.47 4.77 1.57
C ASP A 70 6.65 5.06 2.50
N ASN A 71 7.87 4.92 1.97
CA ASN A 71 9.10 5.07 2.74
C ASN A 71 9.27 6.50 3.25
N THR A 72 8.87 7.50 2.47
CA THR A 72 8.96 8.91 2.86
C THR A 72 8.04 9.15 4.06
N ARG A 73 6.79 8.71 3.98
CA ARG A 73 5.81 8.85 5.04
C ARG A 73 6.22 8.10 6.31
N ARG A 74 6.80 6.91 6.21
CA ARG A 74 7.36 6.16 7.35
C ARG A 74 8.45 6.93 8.09
N MET A 75 9.19 7.83 7.41
CA MET A 75 10.19 8.66 8.10
C MET A 75 9.55 9.73 8.99
N TYR A 76 8.41 10.31 8.57
CA TYR A 76 7.82 11.49 9.22
C TYR A 76 6.62 11.21 10.13
N ILE A 77 5.96 10.05 9.99
CA ILE A 77 4.72 9.77 10.73
C ILE A 77 4.96 8.72 11.81
N ARG A 78 4.49 9.04 13.02
CA ARG A 78 4.53 8.21 14.23
C ARG A 78 3.13 8.12 14.82
N ASP A 79 2.25 7.42 14.12
CA ASP A 79 0.81 7.35 14.44
C ASP A 79 0.43 6.15 15.34
N GLY A 80 1.40 5.33 15.74
CA GLY A 80 1.16 4.13 16.55
C GLY A 80 0.58 2.94 15.76
N SER A 81 0.51 3.03 14.43
CA SER A 81 0.06 1.94 13.56
C SER A 81 1.02 0.73 13.58
N ILE A 82 0.58 -0.39 13.00
CA ILE A 82 1.43 -1.58 12.82
C ILE A 82 2.71 -1.26 12.02
N TYR A 83 2.65 -0.28 11.11
CA TYR A 83 3.75 0.10 10.25
C TYR A 83 4.74 1.04 10.93
N ASP A 84 4.27 1.90 11.84
CA ASP A 84 5.12 2.67 12.75
C ASP A 84 5.91 1.72 13.68
N LYS A 85 5.26 0.65 14.16
CA LYS A 85 5.93 -0.41 14.94
C LYS A 85 7.04 -1.10 14.14
N GLU A 86 6.73 -1.56 12.93
CA GLU A 86 7.71 -2.19 12.02
C GLU A 86 8.92 -1.28 11.76
N TYR A 87 8.67 0.00 11.48
CA TYR A 87 9.74 0.95 11.23
C TYR A 87 10.59 1.21 12.49
N SER A 88 9.94 1.40 13.65
CA SER A 88 10.60 1.56 14.94
C SER A 88 11.46 0.34 15.30
N GLN A 89 11.02 -0.87 14.95
CA GLN A 89 11.83 -2.09 15.05
C GLN A 89 13.09 -2.02 14.18
N LEU A 90 12.93 -1.63 12.91
CA LEU A 90 14.01 -1.55 11.93
C LEU A 90 15.11 -0.57 12.35
N ILE A 91 14.75 0.57 12.93
CA ILE A 91 15.71 1.61 13.37
C ILE A 91 16.14 1.47 14.84
N GLY A 92 15.68 0.44 15.55
CA GLY A 92 16.06 0.19 16.95
C GLY A 92 15.37 1.09 18.00
N GLN A 93 14.25 1.73 17.66
CA GLN A 93 13.47 2.63 18.52
C GLN A 93 12.16 2.00 19.06
N LEU A 94 12.13 0.67 19.17
CA LEU A 94 11.01 -0.08 19.78
C LEU A 94 10.54 0.45 21.15
N PRO A 95 11.43 0.79 22.10
CA PRO A 95 11.02 1.28 23.41
C PRO A 95 10.22 2.59 23.34
N GLU A 96 10.68 3.54 22.53
CA GLU A 96 10.03 4.83 22.32
C GLU A 96 8.64 4.66 21.68
N PHE A 97 8.46 3.67 20.81
CA PHE A 97 7.16 3.32 20.25
C PHE A 97 6.18 2.85 21.33
N GLU A 98 6.59 1.93 22.21
CA GLU A 98 5.71 1.39 23.25
C GLU A 98 5.33 2.47 24.29
N GLU A 99 6.24 3.40 24.59
CA GLU A 99 5.97 4.56 25.45
C GLU A 99 4.93 5.51 24.83
N ARG A 100 5.12 5.94 23.57
CA ARG A 100 4.12 6.77 22.86
C ARG A 100 2.76 6.09 22.74
N LYS A 101 2.75 4.78 22.48
CA LYS A 101 1.51 4.01 22.38
C LYS A 101 0.78 3.97 23.72
N LYS A 102 1.52 3.84 24.83
CA LYS A 102 0.98 3.90 26.19
C LYS A 102 0.40 5.29 26.49
N GLU A 103 1.13 6.36 26.21
CA GLU A 103 0.63 7.75 26.38
C GLU A 103 -0.65 8.00 25.58
N ARG A 104 -0.70 7.55 24.32
CA ARG A 104 -1.88 7.67 23.47
C ARG A 104 -3.08 6.90 24.02
N PHE A 105 -2.84 5.69 24.55
CA PHE A 105 -3.89 4.90 25.18
C PHE A 105 -4.40 5.55 26.47
N GLU A 106 -3.50 6.08 27.30
CA GLU A 106 -3.87 6.82 28.52
C GLU A 106 -4.67 8.08 28.18
N PHE A 107 -4.24 8.86 27.18
CA PHE A 107 -4.98 10.00 26.66
C PHE A 107 -6.41 9.63 26.21
N LEU A 108 -6.55 8.60 25.37
CA LEU A 108 -7.86 8.14 24.89
C LEU A 108 -8.73 7.57 26.01
N SER A 109 -8.14 6.97 27.04
CA SER A 109 -8.86 6.48 28.21
C SER A 109 -9.41 7.61 29.09
N HIS A 110 -8.83 8.80 28.99
CA HIS A 110 -9.26 10.01 29.69
C HIS A 110 -10.28 10.86 28.91
N GLU A 111 -10.37 10.69 27.58
CA GLU A 111 -11.50 11.21 26.82
C GLU A 111 -12.76 10.43 27.18
N LYS A 112 -13.65 11.05 27.96
CA LYS A 112 -15.00 10.54 28.16
C LYS A 112 -15.74 10.57 26.82
N TYR A 113 -15.80 9.42 26.15
CA TYR A 113 -16.67 9.23 25.00
C TYR A 113 -18.12 9.31 25.44
N GLU A 114 -18.79 10.43 25.13
CA GLU A 114 -20.25 10.53 25.20
C GLU A 114 -20.81 10.23 23.81
N PRO A 115 -21.38 9.04 23.57
CA PRO A 115 -22.01 8.74 22.29
C PRO A 115 -23.15 9.72 22.05
N GLU A 116 -23.14 10.37 20.89
CA GLU A 116 -24.31 11.11 20.43
C GLU A 116 -25.46 10.11 20.27
N VAL A 117 -26.38 10.10 21.24
CA VAL A 117 -27.61 9.34 21.15
C VAL A 117 -28.41 9.97 20.03
N PHE A 118 -28.38 9.35 18.85
CA PHE A 118 -29.25 9.73 17.74
C PHE A 118 -30.69 9.74 18.26
N GLN A 119 -31.22 10.94 18.47
CA GLN A 119 -32.63 11.11 18.77
C GLN A 119 -33.37 10.67 17.51
N LEU A 120 -33.91 9.45 17.54
CA LEU A 120 -34.90 9.03 16.57
C LEU A 120 -36.02 10.06 16.66
N THR A 121 -36.11 10.94 15.66
CA THR A 121 -37.26 11.83 15.51
C THR A 121 -38.45 10.92 15.34
N GLU A 122 -39.18 10.69 16.43
CA GLU A 122 -40.49 10.07 16.37
C GLU A 122 -41.30 10.93 15.41
N ALA A 123 -41.57 10.37 14.22
CA ALA A 123 -42.45 10.98 13.25
C ALA A 123 -43.82 11.09 13.93
N HIS A 124 -44.16 12.27 14.42
CA HIS A 124 -45.51 12.60 14.84
C HIS A 124 -46.44 12.31 13.66
N SER A 125 -47.22 11.24 13.81
CA SER A 125 -48.35 10.87 12.94
C SER A 125 -49.61 11.58 13.42
#